data_AF-A0A256XJ79-F1
#
_entry.id   AF-A0A256XJ79-F1
#
_cell.length_a   1.000
_cell.length_b   1.000
_cell.length_c   1.000
_cell.angle_alpha   90.00
_cell.angle_beta   90.00
_cell.angle_gamma   90.00
#
_symmetry.space_group_name_H-M   'P 1'
#
loop_
_entity.id
_entity.type
_entity.pdbx_description
1 polymer ?
#
loop_
_entity_poly.entity_id
_entity_poly.type
_entity_poly.pdbx_seq_one_letter_code
_entity_poly.pdbx_strand_id
1 'polypeptide(L)' 'MGRFKEADARIFKAVCMKCNATNPLGATKCRKCGAVGKIRRKNRKKATKAAV' A
#
# COMPACT_ATOMS: atom_id res chain seq x y z
N MET A 1 -10.28 16.71 12.13
CA MET A 1 -8.86 16.40 11.79
C MET A 1 -8.69 16.51 10.29
N GLY A 2 -7.85 17.43 9.83
CA GLY A 2 -7.66 17.73 8.40
C GLY A 2 -6.92 16.62 7.66
N ARG A 3 -7.32 16.35 6.42
CA ARG A 3 -6.57 15.50 5.49
C ARG A 3 -5.46 16.35 4.87
N PHE A 4 -4.23 15.87 4.94
CA PHE A 4 -3.07 16.47 4.27
C PHE A 4 -2.79 15.70 2.98
N LYS A 5 -2.96 16.35 1.82
CA LYS A 5 -2.84 15.69 0.49
C LYS A 5 -1.42 15.15 0.27
N GLU A 6 -0.43 15.87 0.77
CA GLU A 6 0.99 15.52 0.68
C GLU A 6 1.34 14.27 1.51
N ALA A 7 0.68 14.09 2.65
CA ALA A 7 0.87 12.91 3.51
C ALA A 7 0.24 11.66 2.87
N ASP A 8 -0.96 11.80 2.30
CA ASP A 8 -1.64 10.73 1.55
C ASP A 8 -0.75 10.21 0.40
N ALA A 9 -0.06 11.07 -0.33
CA ALA A 9 0.83 10.65 -1.41
C ALA A 9 2.05 9.83 -0.94
N ARG A 10 2.52 10.02 0.30
CA ARG A 10 3.77 9.41 0.82
C ARG A 10 3.56 8.18 1.69
N ILE A 11 2.44 8.12 2.42
CA ILE A 11 2.21 7.08 3.44
C ILE A 11 1.82 5.74 2.81
N PHE A 12 1.05 5.74 1.71
CA PHE A 12 0.54 4.48 1.14
C PHE A 12 1.60 3.76 0.33
N LYS A 13 1.90 2.54 0.75
CA LYS A 13 2.87 1.65 0.11
C LYS A 13 2.21 0.33 -0.28
N ALA A 14 2.91 -0.47 -1.08
CA ALA A 14 2.48 -1.81 -1.42
C ALA A 14 3.07 -2.83 -0.43
N VAL A 15 2.42 -4.00 -0.29
CA VAL A 15 2.83 -5.07 0.62
C VAL A 15 2.84 -6.40 -0.15
N CYS A 16 3.89 -7.19 0.04
CA CYS A 16 3.94 -8.53 -0.53
C CYS A 16 2.99 -9.48 0.22
N MET A 17 2.22 -10.28 -0.52
CA MET A 17 1.33 -11.30 0.05
C MET A 17 2.05 -12.56 0.54
N LYS A 18 3.34 -12.75 0.19
CA LYS A 18 4.12 -13.94 0.59
C LYS A 18 4.95 -13.71 1.85
N CYS A 19 5.60 -12.55 1.97
CA CYS A 19 6.54 -12.26 3.07
C CYS A 19 6.22 -10.98 3.84
N ASN A 20 5.08 -10.34 3.53
CA ASN A 20 4.59 -9.12 4.19
C ASN A 20 5.55 -7.91 4.11
N ALA A 21 6.58 -7.97 3.26
CA ALA A 21 7.52 -6.86 3.07
C ALA A 21 6.85 -5.67 2.36
N THR A 22 7.18 -4.47 2.82
CA THR A 22 6.71 -3.21 2.24
C THR A 22 7.51 -2.87 0.98
N ASN A 23 6.81 -2.74 -0.15
CA ASN A 23 7.36 -2.46 -1.47
C ASN A 23 6.89 -1.09 -1.99
N PRO A 24 7.61 -0.48 -2.95
CA PRO A 24 7.19 0.77 -3.54
C PRO A 24 5.88 0.59 -4.33
N LEU A 25 5.15 1.67 -4.52
CA LEU A 25 3.95 1.68 -5.36
C LEU A 25 4.36 1.34 -6.80
N GLY A 26 3.69 0.35 -7.40
CA GLY A 26 3.98 -0.10 -8.77
C GLY A 26 5.08 -1.15 -8.91
N ALA A 27 5.63 -1.66 -7.80
CA ALA A 27 6.62 -2.74 -7.87
C ALA A 27 6.01 -4.05 -8.43
N THR A 28 6.66 -4.62 -9.45
CA THR A 28 6.31 -5.89 -10.07
C THR A 28 6.87 -7.10 -9.31
N LYS A 29 7.99 -6.92 -8.60
CA LYS A 29 8.69 -7.95 -7.81
C LYS A 29 8.94 -7.50 -6.38
N CYS A 30 8.83 -8.43 -5.44
CA CYS A 30 9.14 -8.14 -4.05
C CYS A 30 10.66 -8.05 -3.83
N ARG A 31 11.11 -6.95 -3.22
CA ARG A 31 12.54 -6.73 -2.89
C ARG A 31 13.15 -7.76 -1.94
N LYS A 32 12.33 -8.46 -1.15
CA LYS A 32 12.80 -9.39 -0.11
C LYS A 32 12.73 -10.86 -0.54
N CYS A 33 11.62 -11.28 -1.14
CA CYS A 33 11.40 -12.70 -1.48
C CYS A 33 11.41 -13.00 -2.98
N GLY A 34 11.62 -11.99 -3.83
CA GLY A 34 11.65 -12.14 -5.29
C GLY A 34 10.32 -12.48 -5.95
N ALA A 35 9.25 -12.72 -5.19
CA ALA A 35 7.95 -13.10 -5.75
C ALA A 35 7.41 -12.02 -6.70
N VAL A 36 7.11 -12.42 -7.93
CA VAL A 36 6.55 -11.57 -9.00
C VAL A 36 5.02 -11.60 -8.92
N GLY A 37 4.38 -10.45 -9.12
CA GLY A 37 2.91 -10.34 -9.16
C GLY A 37 2.18 -10.52 -7.82
N LYS A 38 2.87 -10.91 -6.75
CA LYS A 38 2.28 -11.11 -5.41
C LYS A 38 2.34 -9.87 -4.52
N ILE A 39 2.22 -8.68 -5.10
CA ILE A 39 2.26 -7.40 -4.38
C ILE A 39 0.87 -6.75 -4.44
N ARG A 40 0.29 -6.47 -3.27
CA ARG A 40 -0.99 -5.75 -3.15
C ARG A 40 -0.77 -4.35 -2.63
N ARG A 41 -1.63 -3.39 -2.99
CA ARG A 41 -1.64 -2.08 -2.30
C ARG A 41 -2.14 -2.27 -0.87
N LYS A 42 -1.49 -1.62 0.09
CA LYS A 42 -2.00 -1.62 1.46
C LYS A 42 -3.33 -0.87 1.49
N ASN A 43 -4.30 -1.41 2.22
CA ASN A 43 -5.67 -0.89 2.20
C ASN A 43 -5.68 0.58 2.66
N ARG A 44 -6.15 1.47 1.80
CA ARG A 44 -6.58 2.82 2.18
C ARG A 44 -7.93 2.67 2.86
N LYS A 45 -7.98 2.18 4.11
CA LYS A 45 -9.22 2.38 4.89
C LYS A 45 -9.42 3.89 4.95
N LYS A 46 -10.38 4.42 4.18
CA LYS A 46 -10.88 5.77 4.38
C LYS A 46 -11.32 5.78 5.85
N ALA A 47 -10.69 6.57 6.70
CA ALA A 47 -11.14 6.76 8.08
C ALA A 47 -12.54 7.40 8.18
N THR A 48 -13.17 7.65 7.04
CA THR A 48 -14.56 8.07 6.89
C THR A 48 -15.33 6.89 6.30
N LYS A 49 -16.28 6.38 7.11
CA LYS A 49 -17.30 5.39 6.72
C LYS A 49 -17.74 5.62 5.28
N ALA A 50 -17.95 4.52 4.55
CA ALA A 50 -18.83 4.52 3.40
C ALA A 50 -20.16 5.14 3.85
N ALA A 51 -20.44 6.36 3.39
CA ALA A 51 -21.76 6.94 3.47
C ALA A 51 -22.56 6.31 2.33
N VAL A 52 -23.28 5.25 2.67
CA VAL A 52 -24.55 4.89 2.04
C VAL A 52 -25.60 5.11 3.11
#